data_AF-A0A1I5E432-F1
#
_entry.id   AF-A0A1I5E432-F1
#
_cell.length_a   1.000
_cell.length_b   1.000
_cell.length_c   1.000
_cell.angle_alpha   90.00
_cell.angle_beta   90.00
_cell.angle_gamma   90.00
#
_symmetry.space_group_name_H-M   'P 1'
#
loop_
_entity.id
_entity.type
_entity.pdbx_description
1 polymer ?
#
loop_
_entity_poly.entity_id
_entity_poly.type
_entity_poly.pdbx_seq_one_letter_code
_entity_poly.pdbx_strand_id
1 'polypeptide(L)'
;MTDPLTILWQARRGPVPADWRVFTKRRGKLSGFFHGTSDDPDPLLVITPDYAVEYISERKPLKIVVFQDVADMRLRVASSDSSAAVSTWVDLRYLDGNKAKWRSAGFDLEAIQGFIEAYGVHKAYHGYA
;
A
#
# COMPACT_ATOMS: atom_id res chain seq x y z
N MET A 1 6.35 -14.60 10.34
CA MET A 1 5.56 -13.52 9.72
C MET A 1 5.16 -12.56 10.82
N THR A 2 5.58 -11.30 10.76
CA THR A 2 5.17 -10.28 11.75
C THR A 2 3.70 -9.96 11.54
N ASP A 3 2.93 -9.92 12.62
CA ASP A 3 1.51 -9.60 12.57
C ASP A 3 1.29 -8.19 11.96
N PRO A 4 0.50 -8.06 10.87
CA PRO A 4 0.20 -6.78 10.22
C PRO A 4 -0.31 -5.69 11.15
N LEU A 5 -1.07 -6.05 12.19
CA LEU A 5 -1.56 -5.07 13.18
C LEU A 5 -0.42 -4.54 14.06
N THR A 6 0.54 -5.40 14.41
CA THR A 6 1.75 -5.01 15.13
C THR A 6 2.57 -3.98 14.35
N ILE A 7 2.73 -4.15 13.03
CA ILE A 7 3.41 -3.18 12.15
C ILE A 7 2.70 -1.82 12.18
N LEU A 8 1.38 -1.81 12.00
CA LEU A 8 0.59 -0.59 12.03
C LEU A 8 0.70 0.10 13.39
N TRP A 9 0.64 -0.67 14.47
CA TRP A 9 0.72 -0.13 15.82
C TRP A 9 2.10 0.47 16.11
N GLN A 10 3.18 -0.20 15.70
CA GLN A 10 4.54 0.35 15.79
C GLN A 10 4.68 1.63 14.96
N ALA A 11 4.16 1.63 13.73
CA ALA A 11 4.21 2.80 12.85
C ALA A 11 3.45 4.02 13.41
N ARG A 12 2.39 3.80 14.18
CA ARG A 12 1.65 4.89 14.86
C ARG A 12 2.40 5.47 16.05
N ARG A 13 3.11 4.63 16.80
CA ARG A 13 3.80 5.05 18.04
C ARG A 13 5.18 5.63 17.77
N GLY A 14 5.84 5.18 16.71
CA GLY A 14 7.24 5.46 16.42
C GLY A 14 8.21 4.93 17.50
N PRO A 15 9.53 5.07 17.27
CA PRO A 15 10.17 5.21 15.96
C PRO A 15 10.03 3.92 15.12
N VAL A 16 10.02 4.08 13.80
CA VAL A 16 10.03 2.95 12.86
C VAL A 16 11.45 2.67 12.35
N PRO A 17 11.73 1.44 11.92
CA PRO A 17 12.95 1.11 11.20
C PRO A 17 13.19 2.04 10.00
N ALA A 18 14.45 2.35 9.70
CA ALA A 18 14.83 3.34 8.69
C ALA A 18 14.45 2.95 7.25
N ASP A 19 14.25 1.65 7.02
CA ASP A 19 13.82 1.04 5.77
C ASP A 19 12.29 1.02 5.61
N TRP A 20 11.54 1.48 6.62
CA TRP A 20 10.08 1.60 6.54
C TRP A 20 9.69 2.97 5.99
N ARG A 21 8.66 2.97 5.15
CA ARG A 21 7.97 4.19 4.69
C ARG A 21 6.58 4.21 5.27
N VAL A 22 6.27 5.29 5.99
CA VAL A 22 4.98 5.46 6.68
C VAL A 22 4.26 6.66 6.09
N PHE A 23 3.07 6.43 5.56
CA PHE A 23 2.20 7.45 5.02
C PHE A 23 0.97 7.58 5.92
N THR A 24 0.75 8.78 6.45
CA THR A 24 -0.42 9.11 7.27
C THR A 24 -1.28 10.12 6.53
N LYS A 25 -2.60 10.04 6.71
CA LYS A 25 -3.52 11.03 6.17
C LYS A 25 -4.59 11.32 7.20
N ARG A 26 -4.88 12.60 7.44
CA ARG A 26 -6.01 12.97 8.28
C ARG A 26 -7.30 12.49 7.63
N ARG A 27 -8.14 11.78 8.39
CA ARG A 27 -9.41 11.19 7.93
C ARG A 27 -10.29 12.17 7.13
N GLY A 28 -10.40 13.42 7.57
CA GLY A 28 -11.18 14.47 6.89
C GLY A 28 -10.66 14.94 5.52
N LYS A 29 -9.46 14.50 5.09
CA LYS A 29 -8.89 14.78 3.76
C LYS A 29 -8.99 13.59 2.79
N LEU A 30 -9.59 12.47 3.18
CA LEU A 30 -9.88 11.37 2.26
C LEU A 30 -11.02 11.80 1.32
N SER A 31 -10.77 11.89 0.01
CA SER A 31 -11.81 12.17 -0.97
C SER A 31 -12.77 10.97 -1.09
N GLY A 32 -14.08 11.22 -1.10
CA GLY A 32 -15.13 10.32 -1.59
C GLY A 32 -15.21 8.93 -0.94
N PHE A 33 -16.33 8.66 -0.26
CA PHE A 33 -16.82 7.33 0.14
C PHE A 33 -16.18 6.63 1.36
N PHE A 34 -15.12 7.15 1.98
CA PHE A 34 -14.54 6.57 3.20
C PHE A 34 -15.20 7.12 4.48
N HIS A 35 -16.44 6.70 4.74
CA HIS A 35 -17.14 6.99 6.00
C HIS A 35 -16.69 6.00 7.10
N GLY A 36 -15.46 6.16 7.60
CA GLY A 36 -15.12 5.65 8.94
C GLY A 36 -15.84 6.46 10.01
N THR A 37 -16.01 5.93 11.22
CA THR A 37 -16.54 6.74 12.31
C THR A 37 -15.48 7.76 12.74
N SER A 38 -15.87 8.82 13.46
CA SER A 38 -14.91 9.80 13.99
C SER A 38 -13.89 9.17 14.94
N ASP A 39 -14.21 7.99 15.48
CA ASP A 39 -13.37 7.25 16.42
C ASP A 39 -12.39 6.30 15.72
N ASP A 40 -12.56 6.06 14.40
CA ASP A 40 -11.63 5.24 13.63
C ASP A 40 -10.24 5.92 13.55
N PRO A 41 -9.15 5.22 13.88
CA PRO A 41 -7.81 5.81 13.88
C PRO A 41 -7.39 6.23 12.46
N ASP A 42 -6.63 7.31 12.30
CA ASP A 42 -6.33 7.87 10.96
C ASP A 42 -5.79 6.80 9.97
N PRO A 43 -6.16 6.86 8.67
CA PRO A 43 -5.62 6.01 7.63
C PRO A 43 -4.10 5.97 7.64
N LEU A 44 -3.55 4.78 7.43
CA LEU A 44 -2.14 4.51 7.55
C LEU A 44 -1.71 3.49 6.50
N LEU A 45 -0.72 3.84 5.70
CA LEU A 45 -0.01 2.91 4.84
C LEU A 45 1.41 2.77 5.34
N VAL A 46 1.83 1.54 5.60
CA VAL A 46 3.20 1.19 5.96
C VAL A 46 3.75 0.30 4.87
N ILE A 47 4.88 0.70 4.31
CA ILE A 47 5.64 -0.08 3.34
C ILE A 47 6.95 -0.46 4.00
N THR A 48 7.19 -1.76 4.09
CA THR A 48 8.41 -2.35 4.62
C THR A 48 9.13 -3.09 3.48
N PRO A 49 10.35 -3.61 3.70
CA PRO A 49 11.01 -4.43 2.68
C PRO A 49 10.25 -5.70 2.28
N ASP A 50 9.34 -6.21 3.12
CA ASP A 50 8.70 -7.51 2.89
C ASP A 50 7.21 -7.40 2.55
N TYR A 51 6.57 -6.30 2.92
CA TYR A 51 5.14 -6.12 2.76
C TYR A 51 4.72 -4.66 2.74
N ALA A 52 3.57 -4.42 2.12
CA ALA A 52 2.80 -3.19 2.23
C ALA A 52 1.48 -3.46 2.96
N VAL A 53 1.21 -2.69 4.00
CA VAL A 53 0.01 -2.81 4.84
C VAL A 53 -0.73 -1.49 4.86
N GLU A 54 -1.98 -1.48 4.41
CA GLU A 54 -2.84 -0.31 4.38
C GLU A 54 -4.05 -0.51 5.30
N TYR A 55 -4.15 0.32 6.33
CA TYR A 55 -5.36 0.51 7.13
C TYR A 55 -6.13 1.73 6.62
N ILE A 56 -7.44 1.56 6.36
CA ILE A 56 -8.29 2.63 5.83
C ILE A 56 -9.35 3.05 6.86
N SER A 57 -10.12 2.10 7.38
CA SER A 57 -11.23 2.30 8.33
C SER A 57 -11.70 0.94 8.86
N GLU A 58 -12.49 0.89 9.92
CA GLU A 58 -13.03 -0.38 10.43
C GLU A 58 -13.86 -1.16 9.40
N ARG A 59 -14.58 -0.46 8.51
CA ARG A 59 -15.36 -1.09 7.41
C ARG A 59 -14.49 -1.74 6.33
N LYS A 60 -13.26 -1.28 6.20
CA LYS A 60 -12.26 -1.81 5.26
C LYS A 60 -10.92 -1.88 5.98
N PRO A 61 -10.81 -2.84 6.92
CA PRO A 61 -9.87 -2.74 8.03
C PRO A 61 -8.43 -2.86 7.54
N LEU A 62 -8.17 -3.71 6.55
CA LEU A 62 -6.79 -3.98 6.16
C LEU A 62 -6.66 -4.47 4.71
N LYS A 63 -5.71 -3.90 3.97
CA LYS A 63 -5.14 -4.54 2.78
C LYS A 63 -3.69 -4.88 3.06
N ILE A 64 -3.27 -6.07 2.69
CA ILE A 64 -1.90 -6.53 2.82
C ILE A 64 -1.43 -7.01 1.45
N VAL A 65 -0.22 -6.61 1.07
CA VAL A 65 0.53 -7.24 -0.02
C VAL A 65 1.81 -7.77 0.59
N VAL A 66 2.02 -9.09 0.51
CA VAL A 66 3.26 -9.75 0.89
C VAL A 66 4.11 -9.89 -0.37
N PHE A 67 5.29 -9.28 -0.41
CA PHE A 67 6.10 -9.23 -1.63
C PHE A 67 6.64 -10.59 -2.04
N GLN A 68 6.87 -11.49 -1.08
CA GLN A 68 7.26 -12.87 -1.33
C GLN A 68 6.23 -13.62 -2.19
N ASP A 69 4.94 -13.30 -2.05
CA ASP A 69 3.87 -13.96 -2.79
C ASP A 69 3.67 -13.35 -4.19
N VAL A 70 4.32 -12.23 -4.50
CA VAL A 70 4.19 -11.51 -5.77
C VAL A 70 5.23 -12.02 -6.77
N ALA A 71 4.73 -12.61 -7.85
CA ALA A 71 5.52 -13.12 -8.97
C ALA A 71 5.94 -12.04 -9.96
N ASP A 72 5.04 -11.10 -10.25
CA ASP A 72 5.28 -9.99 -11.19
C ASP A 72 4.49 -8.75 -10.78
N MET A 73 5.04 -7.58 -11.11
CA MET A 73 4.48 -6.28 -10.77
C MET A 73 4.59 -5.33 -11.96
N ARG A 74 3.48 -4.67 -12.32
CA ARG A 74 3.47 -3.70 -13.43
C ARG A 74 2.73 -2.43 -13.08
N LEU A 75 3.41 -1.29 -13.23
CA LEU A 75 2.77 0.03 -13.16
C LEU A 75 1.85 0.24 -14.37
N ARG A 76 0.65 0.71 -14.11
CA ARG A 76 -0.35 1.07 -15.11
C ARG A 76 -0.78 2.52 -14.90
N VAL A 77 -0.87 3.24 -16.02
CA VAL A 77 -1.36 4.61 -16.08
C VAL A 77 -2.40 4.64 -17.18
N ALA A 78 -3.59 5.18 -16.88
CA ALA A 78 -4.63 5.40 -17.86
C ALA A 78 -5.15 6.83 -17.74
N SER A 79 -5.32 7.51 -18.87
CA SER A 79 -6.04 8.77 -18.97
C SER A 79 -7.46 8.51 -19.41
N SER A 80 -8.43 9.27 -18.91
CA SER A 80 -9.75 9.33 -19.52
C SER A 80 -9.77 10.44 -20.58
N ASP A 81 -10.33 10.18 -21.75
CA ASP A 81 -10.28 11.11 -22.89
C ASP A 81 -11.08 12.41 -22.67
N SER A 82 -11.83 12.52 -21.56
CA SER A 82 -12.76 13.64 -21.31
C SER A 82 -12.49 14.39 -19.99
N SER A 83 -11.50 13.97 -19.22
CA SER A 83 -11.07 14.69 -18.01
C SER A 83 -9.57 14.51 -17.86
N ALA A 84 -8.84 15.58 -17.50
CA ALA A 84 -7.40 15.52 -17.19
C ALA A 84 -7.04 14.62 -15.97
N ALA A 85 -7.93 13.70 -15.58
CA ALA A 85 -7.75 12.74 -14.52
C ALA A 85 -6.94 11.54 -15.02
N VAL A 86 -5.65 11.54 -14.68
CA VAL A 86 -4.79 10.37 -14.83
C VAL A 86 -5.05 9.40 -13.68
N SER A 87 -5.42 8.17 -14.00
CA SER A 87 -5.57 7.07 -13.06
C SER A 87 -4.31 6.19 -13.06
N THR A 88 -3.68 6.05 -11.89
CA THR A 88 -2.46 5.25 -11.72
C THR A 88 -2.73 4.06 -10.79
N TRP A 89 -2.22 2.88 -11.13
CA TRP A 89 -2.29 1.68 -10.29
C TRP A 89 -1.18 0.69 -10.57
N VAL A 90 -1.06 -0.33 -9.73
CA VAL A 90 -0.12 -1.43 -9.91
C VAL A 90 -0.89 -2.73 -10.12
N ASP A 91 -0.65 -3.40 -11.23
CA ASP A 91 -1.09 -4.78 -11.43
C ASP A 91 -0.13 -5.72 -10.70
N LEU A 92 -0.68 -6.57 -9.84
CA LEU A 92 0.03 -7.62 -9.12
C LEU A 92 -0.36 -8.97 -9.69
N ARG A 93 0.64 -9.81 -9.97
CA ARG A 93 0.46 -11.22 -10.26
C ARG A 93 1.13 -12.02 -9.16
N TYR A 94 0.36 -12.86 -8.49
CA TYR A 94 0.82 -13.70 -7.39
C TYR A 94 1.34 -15.05 -7.89
N LEU A 95 2.15 -15.71 -7.06
CA LEU A 95 2.72 -17.02 -7.35
C LEU A 95 1.66 -18.13 -7.49
N ASP A 96 0.53 -17.98 -6.82
CA ASP A 96 -0.64 -18.87 -6.94
C ASP A 96 -1.45 -18.66 -8.24
N GLY A 97 -1.01 -17.74 -9.10
CA GLY A 97 -1.68 -17.38 -10.35
C GLY A 97 -2.76 -16.31 -10.21
N ASN A 98 -3.12 -15.90 -8.99
CA ASN A 98 -4.08 -14.85 -8.74
C ASN A 98 -3.55 -13.49 -9.23
N LYS A 99 -4.48 -12.61 -9.58
CA LYS A 99 -4.17 -11.25 -10.02
C LYS A 99 -4.93 -10.26 -9.17
N ALA A 100 -4.27 -9.18 -8.77
CA ALA A 100 -4.92 -8.08 -8.08
C ALA A 100 -4.51 -6.74 -8.67
N LYS A 101 -5.42 -5.78 -8.61
CA LYS A 101 -5.15 -4.37 -8.89
C LYS A 101 -4.90 -3.68 -7.56
N TRP A 102 -3.64 -3.32 -7.29
CA TRP A 102 -3.30 -2.53 -6.11
C TRP A 102 -3.34 -1.04 -6.41
N ARG A 103 -4.05 -0.33 -5.56
CA ARG A 103 -4.07 1.14 -5.46
C ARG A 103 -4.14 1.48 -3.99
N SER A 104 -3.39 2.50 -3.61
CA SER A 104 -3.69 3.16 -2.35
C SER A 104 -5.11 3.76 -2.41
N ALA A 105 -5.83 3.64 -1.30
CA ALA A 105 -7.17 4.19 -1.14
C ALA A 105 -7.19 5.71 -0.94
N GLY A 106 -6.03 6.35 -0.72
CA GLY A 106 -5.99 7.79 -0.48
C GLY A 106 -4.61 8.42 -0.40
N PHE A 107 -3.55 7.67 -0.67
CA PHE A 107 -2.18 8.15 -0.75
C PHE A 107 -1.76 8.32 -2.23
N ASP A 108 -0.93 9.34 -2.48
CA ASP A 108 -0.62 9.84 -3.83
C ASP A 108 0.55 9.06 -4.49
N LEU A 109 1.13 9.61 -5.55
CA LEU A 109 2.19 8.98 -6.36
C LEU A 109 3.41 8.52 -5.53
N GLU A 110 3.76 9.23 -4.46
CA GLU A 110 4.88 8.85 -3.57
C GLU A 110 4.67 7.48 -2.91
N ALA A 111 3.43 7.14 -2.56
CA ALA A 111 3.09 5.83 -2.01
C ALA A 111 3.24 4.72 -3.06
N ILE A 112 2.86 5.01 -4.31
CA ILE A 112 3.04 4.07 -5.44
C ILE A 112 4.53 3.87 -5.73
N GLN A 113 5.31 4.95 -5.76
CA GLN A 113 6.76 4.87 -5.93
C GLN A 113 7.40 4.08 -4.80
N GLY A 114 7.07 4.37 -3.54
CA GLY A 114 7.62 3.63 -2.40
C GLY A 114 7.26 2.16 -2.40
N PHE A 115 6.07 1.81 -2.88
CA PHE A 115 5.65 0.43 -3.05
C PHE A 115 6.48 -0.30 -4.10
N ILE A 116 6.70 0.32 -5.27
CA ILE A 116 7.50 -0.25 -6.36
C ILE A 116 8.97 -0.39 -5.94
N GLU A 117 9.53 0.63 -5.28
CA GLU A 117 10.91 0.60 -4.81
C GLU A 117 11.13 -0.50 -3.76
N ALA A 118 10.23 -0.63 -2.78
CA ALA A 118 10.32 -1.68 -1.77
C ALA A 118 10.24 -3.09 -2.39
N TYR A 119 9.34 -3.30 -3.35
CA TYR A 119 9.29 -4.56 -4.09
C TYR A 119 10.56 -4.82 -4.92
N GLY A 120 11.09 -3.79 -5.59
CA GLY A 120 12.33 -3.89 -6.35
C GLY A 120 13.51 -4.30 -5.45
N VAL A 121 13.60 -3.69 -4.27
CA VAL A 121 14.59 -4.04 -3.25
C VAL A 121 14.40 -5.48 -2.76
N HIS A 122 13.17 -5.88 -2.43
CA HIS A 122 12.84 -7.25 -2.04
C HIS A 122 13.30 -8.27 -3.10
N LYS A 123 12.95 -8.02 -4.38
CA LYS A 123 13.35 -8.89 -5.49
C LYS A 123 14.85 -8.93 -5.72
N ALA A 124 15.58 -7.84 -5.46
CA ALA A 124 17.03 -7.82 -5.57
C ALA A 124 17.70 -8.65 -4.47
N TYR A 125 17.23 -8.53 -3.21
CA TYR A 125 17.75 -9.32 -2.09
C TYR A 125 17.39 -10.80 -2.17
N HIS A 126 16.26 -11.14 -2.79
CA HIS A 126 15.78 -12.51 -2.95
C HIS A 126 15.91 -13.03 -4.40
N GLY A 127 16.79 -12.43 -5.21
CA GLY A 127 16.85 -12.60 -6.66
C GLY A 127 17.40 -13.95 -7.15
N TYR A 128 16.64 -14.55 -8.08
CA TYR A 128 16.89 -15.75 -8.92
C TYR A 128 16.92 -17.10 -8.19
N ALA A 129 15.73 -17.65 -7.91
CA ALA A 129 15.51 -19.09 -8.04
C ALA A 129 14.85 -19.36 -9.38
#